data_AF-A0A353VBY6-F1
#
_entry.id   AF-A0A353VBY6-F1
#
_cell.length_a   1.000
_cell.length_b   1.000
_cell.length_c   1.000
_cell.angle_alpha   90.00
_cell.angle_beta   90.00
_cell.angle_gamma   90.00
#
_symmetry.space_group_name_H-M   'P 1'
#
loop_
_entity.id
_entity.type
_entity.pdbx_description
1 polymer ?
#
loop_
_entity_poly.entity_id
_entity_poly.type
_entity_poly.pdbx_seq_one_letter_code
_entity_poly.pdbx_strand_id
1 'polypeptide(L)' 'GTLVDVIEIDGASNRGIEEIRTLRENVKYAPARGRYKVYIIDEVHQLTEAAFNALLKTLEEP' A
#
# COMPACT_ATOMS: atom_id res chain seq x y z
N GLY A 1 -6.35 -17.17 -11.10
CA GLY A 1 -7.04 -17.19 -9.79
C GLY A 1 -6.74 -15.88 -9.11
N THR A 2 -7.75 -15.13 -8.71
CA THR A 2 -7.56 -13.82 -8.08
C THR A 2 -6.93 -14.04 -6.70
N LEU A 3 -5.68 -13.62 -6.54
CA LEU A 3 -4.98 -13.68 -5.27
C LEU A 3 -5.55 -12.56 -4.40
N VAL A 4 -6.56 -12.88 -3.57
CA VAL A 4 -7.24 -11.91 -2.69
C VAL A 4 -6.25 -11.16 -1.79
N ASP A 5 -5.10 -11.76 -1.50
CA ASP A 5 -4.05 -11.20 -0.65
C ASP A 5 -2.98 -10.40 -1.39
N VAL A 6 -3.14 -10.20 -2.70
CA VAL A 6 -2.29 -9.32 -3.51
C VAL A 6 -3.11 -8.10 -3.91
N ILE A 7 -2.64 -6.91 -3.51
CA ILE A 7 -3.26 -5.63 -3.83
C ILE A 7 -2.30 -4.86 -4.73
N GLU A 8 -2.78 -4.50 -5.92
CA GLU A 8 -2.03 -3.68 -6.89
C GLU A 8 -2.56 -2.25 -6.86
N ILE A 9 -1.65 -1.28 -6.83
CA ILE A 9 -1.94 0.15 -6.74
C ILE A 9 -1.11 0.87 -7.80
N ASP A 10 -1.78 1.62 -8.67
CA ASP A 10 -1.11 2.55 -9.56
C ASP A 10 -0.81 3.86 -8.80
N GLY A 11 0.46 4.15 -8.56
CA GLY A 11 0.92 5.35 -7.87
C GLY A 11 0.59 6.64 -8.63
N ALA A 12 0.46 6.59 -9.96
CA ALA A 12 0.06 7.74 -10.74
C ALA A 12 -1.40 8.13 -10.46
N SER A 13 -2.31 7.16 -10.33
CA SER A 13 -3.72 7.42 -10.01
C SER A 13 -4.00 7.57 -8.51
N ASN A 14 -3.18 6.99 -7.64
CA ASN A 14 -3.36 6.94 -6.18
C ASN A 14 -2.26 7.71 -5.43
N ARG A 15 -1.89 8.89 -5.93
CA ARG A 15 -0.73 9.67 -5.48
C ARG A 15 -0.87 10.40 -4.14
N GLY A 16 -2.09 10.46 -3.59
CA GLY A 16 -2.45 11.28 -2.44
C GLY A 16 -2.16 10.64 -1.09
N ILE A 17 -2.17 11.48 -0.05
CA ILE A 17 -1.95 11.04 1.34
C ILE A 17 -3.10 10.16 1.85
N GLU A 18 -4.33 10.38 1.39
CA GLU A 18 -5.51 9.64 1.84
C GLU A 18 -5.48 8.18 1.37
N GLU A 19 -5.02 7.95 0.14
CA GLU A 19 -4.82 6.60 -0.40
C GLU A 19 -3.79 5.83 0.42
N ILE A 20 -2.66 6.47 0.75
CA ILE A 20 -1.63 5.84 1.59
C ILE A 20 -2.13 5.63 3.02
N ARG A 21 -2.89 6.56 3.62
CA ARG A 21 -3.50 6.33 4.94
C ARG A 21 -4.42 5.11 4.94
N THR A 22 -5.22 4.98 3.88
CA THR A 22 -6.11 3.83 3.70
C THR A 22 -5.30 2.53 3.55
N LEU A 23 -4.21 2.55 2.77
CA LEU A 23 -3.27 1.43 2.66
C LEU A 23 -2.73 1.03 4.04
N ARG A 24 -2.27 2.00 4.83
CA ARG A 24 -1.69 1.77 6.17
C ARG A 24 -2.65 1.12 7.13
N GLU A 25 -3.90 1.57 7.16
CA GLU A 25 -4.93 0.91 7.96
C GLU A 25 -5.18 -0.51 7.49
N ASN A 26 -5.14 -0.75 6.18
CA ASN A 26 -5.35 -2.07 5.62
C ASN A 26 -4.19 -3.05 5.85
N VAL A 27 -2.95 -2.57 5.96
CA VAL A 27 -1.76 -3.42 6.20
C VAL A 27 -1.84 -4.14 7.55
N LYS A 28 -2.49 -3.53 8.55
CA LYS A 28 -2.65 -4.09 9.91
C LYS A 28 -3.48 -5.38 9.95
N TYR A 29 -4.27 -5.67 8.91
CA TYR A 29 -5.10 -6.86 8.86
C TYR A 29 -4.33 -8.04 8.25
N ALA A 30 -4.47 -9.20 8.90
CA ALA A 30 -3.92 -10.46 8.42
C ALA A 30 -4.42 -10.81 7.00
N PRO A 31 -3.62 -11.55 6.20
CA PRO A 31 -4.07 -12.09 4.92
C PRO A 31 -5.28 -13.01 5.10
N ALA A 32 -6.19 -12.99 4.13
CA ALA A 32 -7.43 -13.75 4.14
C ALA A 32 -7.24 -15.25 3.87
N ARG A 33 -6.27 -15.63 3.02
CA ARG A 33 -6.05 -17.03 2.63
C ARG A 33 -4.58 -17.43 2.52
N GLY A 34 -3.67 -16.47 2.35
CA GLY A 34 -2.23 -16.66 2.16
C GLY A 34 -1.39 -16.51 3.43
N ARG A 35 -0.09 -16.78 3.30
CA ARG A 35 0.90 -16.50 4.37
C ARG A 35 1.27 -15.02 4.45
N TYR A 36 1.13 -14.31 3.34
CA TYR A 36 1.54 -12.92 3.20
C TYR A 36 0.41 -12.14 2.54
N LYS A 37 0.28 -10.87 2.95
CA LYS A 37 -0.50 -9.85 2.25
C LYS A 37 0.49 -8.96 1.50
N VAL A 38 0.41 -8.94 0.19
CA VAL A 38 1.39 -8.28 -0.69
C VAL A 38 0.76 -7.04 -1.30
N TYR A 39 1.42 -5.91 -1.15
CA TYR A 39 1.06 -4.66 -1.83
C TYR A 39 2.10 -4.36 -2.90
N ILE A 40 1.64 -4.14 -4.13
CA ILE A 40 2.48 -3.76 -5.27
C ILE A 40 2.06 -2.35 -5.67
N ILE A 41 3.00 -1.40 -5.58
CA ILE A 41 2.78 -0.02 -5.98
C ILE A 41 3.63 0.24 -7.22
N ASP A 42 2.97 0.38 -8.37
CA ASP A 42 3.65 0.81 -9.60
C ASP A 42 3.76 2.33 -9.64
N GLU A 43 4.71 2.84 -10.42
CA GLU A 43 4.96 4.28 -10.59
C GLU A 43 5.08 5.05 -9.27
N VAL A 44 5.74 4.44 -8.27
CA VAL A 44 5.83 4.97 -6.89
C VAL A 44 6.42 6.40 -6.82
N HIS A 45 7.22 6.78 -7.82
CA HIS A 45 7.79 8.12 -7.92
C HIS A 45 6.76 9.22 -8.24
N GLN A 46 5.53 8.84 -8.65
CA GLN A 46 4.41 9.76 -8.86
C GLN A 46 3.67 10.10 -7.56
N LEU A 47 3.96 9.41 -6.46
CA LEU A 47 3.37 9.74 -5.16
C LEU A 47 3.78 11.15 -4.72
N THR A 48 2.87 11.87 -4.09
CA THR A 48 3.21 13.13 -3.41
C THR A 48 4.20 12.86 -2.28
N GLU A 49 5.06 13.85 -1.96
CA GLU A 49 6.05 13.72 -0.88
C GLU A 49 5.41 13.31 0.46
N ALA A 50 4.24 13.89 0.77
CA ALA A 50 3.50 13.55 1.99
C ALA A 50 2.99 12.10 2.00
N ALA A 51 2.53 11.60 0.85
CA ALA A 51 2.12 10.21 0.68
C ALA A 51 3.33 9.26 0.83
N PHE A 52 4.47 9.60 0.22
CA PHE A 52 5.70 8.82 0.34
C PHE A 52 6.21 8.76 1.79
N ASN A 53 6.23 9.90 2.49
CA ASN A 53 6.62 9.96 3.91
C ASN A 53 5.68 9.16 4.82
N ALA A 54 4.37 9.13 4.51
CA ALA A 54 3.43 8.29 5.24
C ALA A 54 3.71 6.79 4.98
N LEU A 55 4.09 6.41 3.76
CA LEU A 55 4.45 5.03 3.43
C LEU A 55 5.70 4.59 4.20
N LEU A 56 6.74 5.44 4.31
CA LEU A 56 7.97 5.12 5.06
C LEU A 56 7.69 4.73 6.50
N LYS A 57 6.80 5.44 7.20
CA LYS A 57 6.39 5.10 8.57
C LYS A 57 5.79 3.70 8.69
N THR A 58 5.25 3.16 7.61
CA THR A 58 4.67 1.81 7.54
C THR A 58 5.74 0.76 7.34
N LEU A 59 6.82 1.10 6.63
CA LEU A 59 7.95 0.19 6.41
C LEU A 59 8.84 0.07 7.64
N GLU A 60 8.92 1.13 8.45
CA GLU A 60 9.62 1.13 9.74
C GLU A 60 8.90 0.29 10.80
N GLU A 61 7.56 0.29 10.80
CA GLU A 61 6.71 -0.40 11.78
C GLU A 61 5.51 -1.11 11.09
N PRO A 62 5.74 -2.23 10.37
CA PRO A 62 4.69 -2.95 9.65
C PRO A 62 3.78 -3.81 10.54
#